data_AF-A0A6F8XGW6-F1
#
_entry.id   AF-A0A6F8XGW6-F1
#
_cell.length_a   1.000
_cell.length_b   1.000
_cell.length_c   1.000
_cell.angle_alpha   90.00
_cell.angle_beta   90.00
_cell.angle_gamma   90.00
#
_symmetry.space_group_name_H-M   'P 1'
#
loop_
_entity.id
_entity.type
_entity.pdbx_description
1 polymer ?
#
loop_
_entity_poly.entity_id
_entity_poly.type
_entity_poly.pdbx_seq_one_letter_code
_entity_poly.pdbx_strand_id
1 'polypeptide(L)'
;MSNRAFAAPRYRSSGAYRTTARARAHVIYQELCLGVVKAEAKADYLAIIEALAERGAQGVILGCTEIGLLVQQANTPMPLFDTTEIHAEQAVQWALGHGFV
;
A
#
# COMPACT_ATOMS: atom_id res chain seq x y z
N MET A 1 25.75 -1.88 -9.03
CA MET A 1 25.22 -0.50 -8.94
C MET A 1 24.21 -0.46 -7.79
N SER A 2 24.25 0.60 -7.00
CA SER A 2 23.87 0.66 -5.58
C SER A 2 22.36 0.56 -5.31
N ASN A 3 21.91 -0.48 -4.60
CA ASN A 3 20.52 -0.62 -4.13
C ASN A 3 20.29 0.20 -2.86
N ARG A 4 20.31 1.54 -2.99
CA ARG A 4 20.18 2.52 -1.90
C ARG A 4 18.74 3.01 -1.67
N ALA A 5 17.72 2.22 -2.02
CA ALA A 5 16.33 2.68 -1.99
C ALA A 5 15.58 2.43 -0.67
N PHE A 6 16.14 1.73 0.33
CA PHE A 6 15.40 1.36 1.55
C PHE A 6 16.12 1.72 2.86
N ALA A 7 16.50 2.99 3.00
CA ALA A 7 16.95 3.55 4.27
C ALA A 7 16.09 4.76 4.65
N ALA A 8 14.81 4.53 4.96
CA ALA A 8 13.95 5.57 5.52
C ALA A 8 14.10 5.60 7.06
N PRO A 9 14.40 6.76 7.67
CA PRO A 9 14.45 6.92 9.12
C PRO A 9 13.05 6.66 9.69
N ARG A 10 12.95 5.82 10.74
CA ARG A 10 11.74 5.50 11.55
C ARG A 10 10.47 6.22 11.06
N TYR A 11 9.63 5.50 10.31
CA TYR A 11 8.31 5.94 9.87
C TYR A 11 7.47 6.43 11.07
N ARG A 12 7.55 7.73 11.38
CA ARG A 12 6.80 8.35 12.46
C ARG A 12 5.49 8.83 11.87
N SER A 13 4.44 8.03 12.03
CA SER A 13 3.07 8.50 11.76
C SER A 13 2.83 9.76 12.60
N SER A 14 2.77 10.94 11.98
CA SER A 14 2.13 12.08 12.65
C SER A 14 0.70 11.67 12.99
N GLY A 15 0.17 12.06 14.15
CA GLY A 15 -1.08 11.51 14.71
C GLY A 15 -2.31 11.54 13.78
N ALA A 16 -2.26 12.35 12.72
CA ALA A 16 -3.27 12.44 11.66
C ALA A 16 -3.24 11.31 10.61
N TYR A 17 -2.32 10.33 10.70
CA TYR A 17 -2.29 9.14 9.82
C TYR A 17 -3.08 7.94 10.36
N ARG A 18 -3.49 7.97 11.64
CA ARG A 18 -4.11 6.82 12.33
C ARG A 18 -5.63 6.73 12.18
N THR A 19 -6.31 7.83 11.87
CA THR A 19 -7.77 7.92 11.88
C THR A 19 -8.42 7.42 10.58
N THR A 20 -7.85 7.73 9.42
CA THR A 20 -8.42 7.32 8.12
C THR A 20 -8.37 5.81 7.90
N ALA A 21 -7.28 5.16 8.32
CA ALA A 21 -7.11 3.70 8.20
C ALA A 21 -8.13 2.88 9.01
N ARG A 22 -8.62 3.42 10.14
CA ARG A 22 -9.61 2.72 10.98
C ARG A 22 -11.01 2.69 10.38
N ALA A 23 -11.40 3.72 9.63
CA ALA A 23 -12.75 3.83 9.08
C ALA A 23 -13.03 2.84 7.95
N ARG A 24 -11.99 2.30 7.29
CA ARG A 24 -12.13 1.47 6.09
C ARG A 24 -11.80 -0.02 6.28
N ALA A 25 -11.33 -0.42 7.45
CA ALA A 25 -11.18 -1.84 7.79
C ALA A 25 -12.51 -2.62 7.58
N HIS A 26 -13.65 -1.95 7.82
CA HIS A 26 -14.97 -2.51 7.55
C HIS A 26 -15.20 -2.88 6.07
N VAL A 27 -14.76 -2.05 5.13
CA VAL A 27 -14.86 -2.30 3.68
C VAL A 27 -13.99 -3.49 3.29
N ILE A 28 -12.82 -3.64 3.90
CA ILE A 28 -11.95 -4.80 3.69
C ILE A 28 -12.71 -6.08 4.08
N TYR A 29 -13.28 -6.13 5.30
CA TYR A 29 -13.95 -7.34 5.78
C TYR A 29 -15.31 -7.61 5.12
N GLN A 30 -16.09 -6.59 4.81
CA GLN A 30 -17.46 -6.76 4.29
C GLN A 30 -17.56 -6.82 2.77
N GLU A 31 -16.53 -6.38 2.05
CA GLU A 31 -16.55 -6.34 0.59
C GLU A 31 -15.38 -7.13 0.04
N LEU A 32 -14.14 -6.69 0.31
CA LEU A 32 -12.96 -7.25 -0.34
C LEU A 32 -12.68 -8.70 0.06
N CYS A 33 -12.82 -9.06 1.34
CA CYS A 33 -12.69 -10.45 1.80
C CYS A 33 -13.81 -11.37 1.26
N LEU A 34 -14.92 -10.80 0.78
CA LEU A 34 -16.00 -11.54 0.13
C LEU A 34 -15.86 -11.53 -1.42
N GLY A 35 -14.78 -10.96 -1.95
CA GLY A 35 -14.55 -10.82 -3.39
C GLY A 35 -15.40 -9.73 -4.07
N VAL A 36 -16.07 -8.87 -3.30
CA VAL A 36 -16.91 -7.79 -3.83
C VAL A 36 -16.08 -6.52 -3.93
N VAL A 37 -15.94 -5.99 -5.14
CA VAL A 37 -15.23 -4.74 -5.41
C VAL A 37 -16.21 -3.68 -5.89
N LYS A 38 -16.51 -2.70 -5.04
CA LYS A 38 -17.38 -1.57 -5.41
C LYS A 38 -16.57 -0.40 -5.98
N ALA A 39 -17.13 0.25 -7.00
CA ALA A 39 -16.52 1.45 -7.58
C ALA A 39 -16.40 2.60 -6.56
N GLU A 40 -17.40 2.74 -5.68
CA GLU A 40 -17.39 3.68 -4.55
C GLU A 40 -16.20 3.42 -3.63
N ALA A 41 -15.94 2.15 -3.31
CA ALA A 41 -14.83 1.77 -2.46
C ALA A 41 -13.49 2.23 -3.06
N LYS A 42 -13.32 2.07 -4.37
CA LYS A 42 -12.13 2.52 -5.10
C LYS A 42 -11.99 4.05 -5.08
N ALA A 43 -13.07 4.78 -5.36
CA ALA A 43 -13.07 6.24 -5.38
C ALA A 43 -12.63 6.83 -4.03
N ASP A 44 -13.15 6.29 -2.93
CA ASP A 44 -12.78 6.72 -1.59
C ASP A 44 -11.30 6.47 -1.28
N TYR A 45 -10.75 5.32 -1.67
CA TYR A 45 -9.33 5.03 -1.48
C TYR A 45 -8.45 6.00 -2.29
N LEU A 46 -8.85 6.35 -3.51
CA LEU A 46 -8.14 7.35 -4.31
C LEU A 46 -8.20 8.75 -3.67
N ALA A 47 -9.36 9.16 -3.13
CA ALA A 47 -9.49 10.43 -2.42
C ALA A 47 -8.59 10.49 -1.16
N ILE A 48 -8.45 9.36 -0.45
CA ILE A 48 -7.51 9.27 0.68
C ILE A 48 -6.07 9.42 0.20
N ILE A 49 -5.68 8.75 -0.89
CA ILE A 49 -4.33 8.84 -1.46
C ILE A 49 -4.02 10.28 -1.88
N GLU A 50 -4.96 10.96 -2.52
CA GLU A 50 -4.83 12.36 -2.93
C GLU A 50 -4.67 13.29 -1.72
N ALA A 51 -5.53 13.16 -0.70
CA ALA A 51 -5.40 13.93 0.54
C ALA A 51 -4.07 13.68 1.27
N LEU A 52 -3.50 12.47 1.16
CA LEU A 52 -2.16 12.19 1.67
C LEU A 52 -1.06 12.86 0.82
N ALA A 53 -1.23 12.90 -0.50
CA ALA A 53 -0.33 13.57 -1.43
C ALA A 53 -0.22 15.06 -1.12
N GLU A 54 -1.36 15.74 -0.95
CA GLU A 54 -1.43 17.17 -0.58
C GLU A 54 -0.72 17.47 0.75
N ARG A 55 -0.66 16.47 1.64
CA ARG A 55 0.02 16.54 2.93
C ARG A 55 1.51 16.20 2.87
N GLY A 56 2.06 15.98 1.67
CA GLY A 56 3.48 15.71 1.43
C GLY A 56 3.87 14.23 1.51
N ALA A 57 2.91 13.31 1.42
CA ALA A 57 3.25 11.90 1.27
C ALA A 57 4.03 11.68 -0.04
N GLN A 58 5.08 10.88 0.03
CA GLN A 58 5.94 10.56 -1.13
C GLN A 58 5.62 9.18 -1.73
N GLY A 59 4.72 8.43 -1.08
CA GLY A 59 4.26 7.13 -1.52
C GLY A 59 3.26 6.56 -0.52
N VAL A 60 2.55 5.51 -0.93
CA VAL A 60 1.52 4.83 -0.13
C VAL A 60 1.83 3.34 -0.07
N ILE A 61 1.84 2.81 1.15
CA ILE A 61 2.05 1.38 1.40
C ILE A 61 0.69 0.68 1.38
N LEU A 62 0.51 -0.31 0.50
CA LEU A 62 -0.67 -1.17 0.49
C LEU A 62 -0.47 -2.25 1.54
N GLY A 63 -0.95 -1.98 2.76
CA GLY A 63 -0.69 -2.80 3.95
C GLY A 63 -1.62 -3.99 4.18
N CYS A 64 -2.62 -4.20 3.31
CA CYS A 64 -3.45 -5.41 3.29
C CYS A 64 -3.45 -5.97 1.86
N THR A 65 -3.37 -7.30 1.75
CA THR A 65 -3.28 -8.03 0.48
C THR A 65 -4.43 -7.70 -0.48
N GLU A 66 -5.60 -7.40 0.05
CA GLU A 66 -6.83 -7.11 -0.68
C GLU A 66 -6.86 -5.70 -1.27
N ILE A 67 -6.07 -4.77 -0.73
CA ILE A 67 -6.05 -3.37 -1.21
C ILE A 67 -5.38 -3.29 -2.59
N GLY A 68 -4.39 -4.15 -2.87
CA GLY A 68 -3.77 -4.27 -4.19
C GLY A 68 -4.73 -4.70 -5.29
N LEU A 69 -5.84 -5.36 -4.94
CA LEU A 69 -6.90 -5.73 -5.89
C LEU A 69 -7.81 -4.54 -6.24
N LEU A 70 -7.90 -3.53 -5.36
CA LEU A 70 -8.78 -2.37 -5.50
C LEU A 70 -8.11 -1.20 -6.22
N VAL A 71 -6.85 -0.93 -5.88
CA VAL A 71 -6.09 0.23 -6.36
C VAL A 71 -4.75 -0.23 -6.93
N GLN A 72 -4.48 0.16 -8.17
CA GLN A 72 -3.24 -0.13 -8.87
C GLN A 72 -2.50 1.15 -9.23
N GLN A 73 -1.20 1.04 -9.54
CA GLN A 73 -0.36 2.20 -9.89
C GLN A 73 -0.93 3.02 -11.06
N ALA A 74 -1.66 2.40 -11.98
CA ALA A 74 -2.34 3.10 -13.08
C ALA A 74 -3.47 4.05 -12.64
N ASN A 75 -3.92 3.97 -11.38
CA ASN A 75 -5.04 4.77 -10.87
C ASN A 75 -4.60 6.07 -10.20
N THR A 76 -3.31 6.25 -9.92
CA THR A 76 -2.80 7.43 -9.22
C THR A 76 -1.33 7.69 -9.59
N PRO A 77 -0.90 8.95 -9.70
CA PRO A 77 0.51 9.28 -9.89
C PRO A 77 1.35 9.04 -8.61
N MET A 78 0.72 8.83 -7.46
CA MET A 78 1.41 8.52 -6.20
C MET A 78 2.08 7.14 -6.29
N PRO A 79 3.38 7.01 -5.94
CA PRO A 79 4.02 5.70 -5.85
C PRO A 79 3.30 4.79 -4.86
N LEU A 80 2.88 3.61 -5.33
CA LEU A 80 2.27 2.57 -4.51
C LEU A 80 3.28 1.46 -4.23
N PHE A 81 3.31 0.99 -2.99
CA PHE A 81 4.16 -0.13 -2.56
C PHE A 81 3.26 -1.28 -2.13
N ASP A 82 3.08 -2.27 -2.99
CA ASP A 82 2.37 -3.50 -2.65
C ASP A 82 3.27 -4.39 -1.79
N THR A 83 2.91 -4.49 -0.51
CA THR A 83 3.71 -5.28 0.44
C THR A 83 3.67 -6.76 0.12
N THR A 84 2.61 -7.25 -0.52
CA THR A 84 2.45 -8.65 -0.94
C THR A 84 3.41 -8.99 -2.06
N GLU A 85 3.46 -8.15 -3.09
CA GLU A 85 4.35 -8.33 -4.24
C GLU A 85 5.82 -8.26 -3.81
N ILE A 86 6.19 -7.21 -3.08
CA ILE A 86 7.55 -7.03 -2.56
C ILE A 86 7.97 -8.22 -1.69
N HIS A 87 7.08 -8.72 -0.83
CA HIS A 87 7.38 -9.84 0.04
C HIS A 87 7.51 -11.16 -0.74
N ALA A 88 6.62 -11.41 -1.71
CA ALA A 88 6.67 -12.59 -2.56
C ALA A 88 7.93 -12.63 -3.43
N GLU A 89 8.29 -11.51 -4.05
CA GLU A 89 9.53 -11.37 -4.82
C GLU A 89 10.74 -11.69 -3.96
N GLN A 90 10.83 -11.10 -2.76
CA GLN A 90 11.96 -11.36 -1.85
C GLN A 90 12.02 -12.81 -1.39
N ALA A 91 10.88 -13.45 -1.15
CA ALA A 91 10.80 -14.86 -0.80
C ALA A 91 11.33 -15.75 -1.93
N VAL A 92 10.97 -15.45 -3.19
CA VAL A 92 11.48 -16.18 -4.37
C VAL A 92 12.98 -15.97 -4.53
N GLN A 93 13.48 -14.73 -4.43
CA GLN A 93 14.92 -14.47 -4.53
C GLN A 93 15.71 -15.24 -3.46
N TRP A 94 15.19 -15.30 -2.24
CA TRP A 94 15.82 -16.07 -1.17
C TRP A 94 15.84 -17.57 -1.48
N ALA A 95 14.72 -18.14 -1.93
CA ALA A 95 14.64 -19.55 -2.30
C ALA A 95 15.61 -19.95 -3.43
N LEU A 96 15.89 -19.03 -4.35
CA LEU A 96 16.83 -19.23 -5.47
C LEU A 96 18.31 -18.93 -5.11
N GLY A 97 18.60 -18.53 -3.86
CA GLY A 97 19.97 -18.18 -3.44
C GLY A 97 20.45 -16.80 -3.94
N HIS A 98 19.53 -15.96 -4.42
CA HIS A 98 19.78 -14.58 -4.85
C HIS A 98 19.41 -13.54 -3.77
N GLY A 99 18.99 -14.00 -2.59
CA GLY A 99 18.68 -13.13 -1.46
C GLY A 99 19.91 -12.37 -0.97
N PHE A 100 19.69 -11.27 -0.24
CA PHE A 100 20.75 -10.49 0.38
C PHE A 100 21.51 -11.34 1.43
N VAL A 101 22.56 -12.04 1.00
CA VAL A 101 23.66 -12.52 1.84
C VAL A 101 24.73 -11.44 1.98
#